data_AF-A0A367LTT0-F1
#
_entry.id   AF-A0A367LTT0-F1
#
_cell.length_a   1.000
_cell.length_b   1.000
_cell.length_c   1.000
_cell.angle_alpha   90.00
_cell.angle_beta   90.00
_cell.angle_gamma   90.00
#
_symmetry.space_group_name_H-M   'P 1'
#
loop_
_entity.id
_entity.type
_entity.pdbx_description
1 polymer ?
#
loop_
_entity_poly.entity_id
_entity_poly.type
_entity_poly.pdbx_seq_one_letter_code
_entity_poly.pdbx_strand_id
1 'polypeptide(L)'
;AGVLVGFALSFVFGVVDTAAIVAAPWLELPKFTAPEFNWQAILFIVPVALAPAIEHIGGVIAVGGVTGQDYLKKPGLHRTLLGDGLA
;
A
#
# COMPACT_ATOMS: atom_id res chain seq x y z
N ALA A 1 -14.98 2.90 -12.23
CA ALA A 1 -16.45 3.05 -12.34
C ALA A 1 -17.20 2.25 -11.28
N GLY A 2 -16.93 0.95 -11.09
CA GLY A 2 -17.68 0.08 -10.16
C GLY A 2 -17.78 0.58 -8.72
N VAL A 3 -16.67 1.00 -8.11
CA VAL A 3 -16.66 1.52 -6.73
C VAL A 3 -17.53 2.77 -6.57
N LEU A 4 -17.42 3.73 -7.50
CA LEU A 4 -18.20 4.97 -7.46
C LEU A 4 -19.69 4.72 -7.64
N VAL A 5 -20.06 3.87 -8.60
CA VAL A 5 -21.47 3.52 -8.86
C VAL A 5 -22.04 2.75 -7.67
N GLY A 6 -21.29 1.78 -7.13
CA GLY A 6 -21.71 1.04 -5.94
C GLY A 6 -21.92 1.94 -4.73
N PHE A 7 -20.98 2.86 -4.48
CA PHE A 7 -21.11 3.83 -3.39
C PHE A 7 -22.32 4.75 -3.59
N ALA A 8 -22.53 5.29 -4.80
CA ALA A 8 -23.66 6.16 -5.09
C ALA A 8 -25.01 5.47 -4.87
N LEU A 9 -25.15 4.20 -5.30
CA LEU A 9 -26.36 3.42 -5.05
C LEU A 9 -26.57 3.14 -3.57
N SER A 10 -25.52 2.74 -2.83
CA SER A 10 -25.59 2.54 -1.38
C SER A 10 -26.01 3.82 -0.65
N PHE A 11 -25.59 4.98 -1.12
CA PHE A 11 -25.98 6.27 -0.58
C PHE A 11 -27.47 6.57 -0.85
N VAL A 12 -27.94 6.35 -2.09
CA VAL A 12 -29.36 6.52 -2.47
C VAL A 12 -30.27 5.56 -1.70
N PHE A 13 -29.83 4.34 -1.44
CA PHE A 13 -30.58 3.35 -0.65
C PHE A 13 -30.48 3.55 0.87
N GLY A 14 -29.78 4.60 1.34
CA GLY A 14 -29.71 4.92 2.77
C GLY A 14 -28.91 3.93 3.61
N VAL A 15 -28.01 3.16 2.99
CA VAL A 15 -27.16 2.17 3.68
C VAL A 15 -25.91 2.82 4.29
N VAL A 16 -25.54 4.02 3.81
CA VAL A 16 -24.35 4.76 4.26
C VAL A 16 -24.66 5.55 5.53
N ASP A 17 -23.97 5.25 6.62
CA ASP A 17 -23.99 6.05 7.85
C ASP A 17 -22.95 7.19 7.76
N THR A 18 -23.44 8.43 7.86
CA THR A 18 -22.60 9.65 7.80
C THR A 18 -22.26 10.22 9.17
N ALA A 19 -22.69 9.60 10.28
CA ALA A 19 -22.46 10.12 11.63
C ALA A 19 -20.97 10.32 11.94
N ALA A 20 -20.12 9.38 11.52
CA ALA A 20 -18.67 9.48 11.71
C ALA A 20 -18.04 10.66 10.95
N ILE A 21 -18.59 11.06 9.80
CA ILE A 21 -18.11 12.21 9.02
C ILE A 21 -18.41 13.50 9.77
N VAL A 22 -19.63 13.61 10.33
CA VAL A 22 -20.07 14.81 11.08
C VAL A 22 -19.31 14.95 12.41
N ALA A 23 -18.99 13.82 13.05
CA ALA A 23 -18.26 13.80 14.31
C ALA A 23 -16.73 13.98 14.15
N ALA A 24 -16.19 13.84 12.94
CA ALA A 24 -14.76 13.93 12.69
C ALA A 24 -14.25 15.39 12.80
N PRO A 25 -13.10 15.63 13.42
CA PRO A 25 -12.45 16.93 13.40
C PRO A 25 -11.93 17.25 11.99
N TRP A 26 -11.80 18.54 11.67
CA TRP A 26 -11.20 19.01 10.41
C TRP A 26 -9.71 18.64 10.27
N LEU A 27 -9.00 18.48 11.39
CA LEU A 27 -7.61 18.05 11.43
C LEU A 27 -7.40 17.11 12.62
N GLU A 28 -6.85 15.93 12.35
CA GLU A 28 -6.44 14.95 13.36
C GLU A 28 -5.04 14.46 13.03
N LEU A 29 -4.20 14.30 14.07
CA LEU A 29 -2.93 13.61 13.90
C LEU A 29 -3.19 12.11 13.80
N PRO A 30 -2.53 11.39 12.88
CA PRO A 30 -2.62 9.93 12.84
C PRO A 30 -2.27 9.32 14.20
N LYS A 31 -2.93 8.22 14.54
CA LYS A 31 -2.61 7.45 15.75
C LYS A 31 -1.31 6.68 15.51
N PHE A 32 -0.20 7.23 15.98
CA PHE A 32 1.10 6.57 15.93
C PHE A 32 1.24 5.54 17.05
N THR A 33 1.86 4.41 16.73
CA THR A 33 2.21 3.35 17.68
C THR A 33 3.71 3.10 17.60
N ALA A 34 4.37 2.92 18.74
CA ALA A 34 5.79 2.59 18.77
C ALA A 34 6.04 1.17 18.24
N PRO A 35 7.16 0.92 17.53
CA PRO A 35 7.51 -0.42 17.11
C PRO A 35 7.86 -1.31 18.32
N GLU A 36 7.44 -2.57 18.26
CA GLU A 36 7.77 -3.59 19.26
C GLU A 36 8.52 -4.75 18.58
N PHE A 37 9.62 -5.18 19.19
CA PHE A 37 10.40 -6.32 18.71
C PHE A 37 9.88 -7.61 19.29
N ASN A 38 9.05 -8.32 18.51
CA ASN A 38 8.52 -9.62 18.86
C ASN A 38 9.00 -10.69 17.86
N TRP A 39 9.79 -11.65 18.34
CA TRP A 39 10.44 -12.65 17.48
C TRP A 39 9.43 -13.55 16.76
N GLN A 40 8.34 -13.93 17.44
CA GLN A 40 7.29 -14.77 16.88
C GLN A 40 6.54 -14.03 15.76
N ALA A 41 6.22 -12.75 15.96
CA ALA A 41 5.57 -11.92 14.94
C ALA A 41 6.48 -11.68 13.73
N ILE A 42 7.78 -11.42 13.95
CA ILE A 42 8.76 -11.25 12.87
C ILE A 42 8.81 -12.50 12.00
N LEU A 43 8.99 -13.68 12.62
CA LEU A 43 9.05 -14.94 11.87
C LEU A 43 7.76 -15.25 11.12
N PHE A 44 6.61 -14.85 11.64
CA PHE A 44 5.32 -15.00 10.97
C PHE A 44 5.17 -14.08 9.75
N ILE A 45 5.69 -12.86 9.82
CA ILE A 45 5.58 -11.85 8.74
C ILE A 45 6.61 -12.08 7.63
N VAL A 46 7.80 -12.64 7.92
CA VAL A 46 8.87 -12.84 6.92
C VAL A 46 8.38 -13.51 5.62
N PRO A 47 7.59 -14.59 5.64
CA PRO A 47 7.05 -15.18 4.42
C PRO A 47 6.10 -14.26 3.65
N VAL A 48 5.32 -13.43 4.36
CA VAL A 48 4.37 -12.47 3.77
C VAL A 48 5.12 -11.37 3.00
N ALA A 49 6.30 -10.97 3.50
CA ALA A 49 7.15 -9.96 2.85
C ALA A 49 7.68 -10.39 1.47
N LEU A 50 7.61 -11.68 1.12
CA LEU A 50 7.97 -12.15 -0.22
C LEU A 50 7.00 -11.64 -1.30
N ALA A 51 5.71 -11.45 -0.97
CA ALA A 51 4.72 -11.00 -1.94
C ALA A 51 4.99 -9.55 -2.42
N PRO A 52 5.20 -8.56 -1.53
CA PRO A 52 5.62 -7.22 -1.94
C PRO A 52 6.96 -7.22 -2.70
N ALA A 53 7.92 -8.05 -2.30
CA ALA A 53 9.20 -8.14 -3.02
C ALA A 53 9.01 -8.59 -4.48
N ILE A 54 8.14 -9.58 -4.72
CA ILE A 54 7.79 -10.04 -6.07
C ILE A 54 6.96 -8.99 -6.83
N GLU A 55 6.01 -8.34 -6.15
CA GLU A 55 5.22 -7.24 -6.71
C GLU A 55 6.13 -6.09 -7.19
N HIS A 56 7.10 -5.69 -6.37
CA HIS A 56 8.07 -4.64 -6.69
C HIS A 56 8.92 -5.03 -7.90
N ILE A 57 9.46 -6.25 -7.94
CA ILE A 57 10.23 -6.74 -9.10
C ILE A 57 9.37 -6.71 -10.37
N GLY A 58 8.14 -7.21 -10.30
CA GLY A 58 7.20 -7.20 -11.41
C GLY A 58 6.88 -5.79 -11.90
N GLY A 59 6.66 -4.86 -10.97
CA GLY A 59 6.43 -3.44 -11.26
C GLY A 59 7.62 -2.79 -11.95
N VAL A 60 8.85 -3.00 -11.47
CA VAL A 60 10.08 -2.47 -12.09
C VAL A 60 10.25 -2.99 -13.51
N ILE A 61 9.97 -4.27 -13.76
CA ILE A 61 10.03 -4.87 -15.11
C ILE A 61 8.95 -4.27 -16.02
N ALA A 62 7.71 -4.13 -15.53
CA ALA A 62 6.61 -3.57 -16.31
C ALA A 62 6.88 -2.11 -16.70
N VAL A 63 7.35 -1.29 -15.77
CA VAL A 63 7.73 0.11 -16.03
C VAL A 63 8.91 0.18 -16.99
N GLY A 64 9.91 -0.69 -16.85
CA GLY A 64 11.02 -0.80 -17.80
C GLY A 64 10.56 -1.14 -19.22
N GLY A 65 9.60 -2.05 -19.35
CA GLY A 65 9.00 -2.43 -20.64
C GLY A 65 8.26 -1.29 -21.34
N VAL A 66 7.55 -0.44 -20.58
CA VAL A 66 6.81 0.71 -21.14
C VAL A 66 7.74 1.88 -21.49
N THR A 67 8.78 2.11 -20.69
CA THR A 67 9.70 3.24 -20.85
C THR A 67 10.87 2.94 -21.79
N GLY A 68 11.11 1.67 -22.12
CA GLY A 68 12.27 1.23 -22.89
C GLY A 68 13.60 1.34 -22.12
N GLN A 69 13.55 1.41 -20.79
CA GLN A 69 14.72 1.56 -19.92
C GLN A 69 14.92 0.32 -19.03
N ASP A 70 16.18 -0.10 -18.84
CA ASP A 70 16.51 -1.21 -17.94
C ASP A 70 16.78 -0.72 -16.52
N TYR A 71 15.71 -0.67 -15.72
CA TYR A 71 15.78 -0.29 -14.31
C TYR A 71 16.37 -1.37 -13.39
N LEU A 72 16.43 -2.63 -13.85
CA LEU A 72 17.14 -3.70 -13.13
C LEU A 72 18.65 -3.44 -13.11
N LYS A 73 19.16 -2.74 -14.13
CA LYS A 73 20.55 -2.31 -14.25
C LYS A 73 20.83 -0.91 -13.68
N LYS A 74 20.02 0.08 -14.05
CA LYS A 74 20.16 1.47 -13.56
C LYS A 74 18.78 2.05 -13.26
N PRO A 75 18.42 2.36 -12.00
CA PRO A 75 19.29 2.51 -10.82
C PRO A 75 19.76 1.19 -10.18
N GLY A 76 19.21 0.05 -10.59
CA GLY A 76 19.60 -1.26 -10.11
C GLY A 76 18.60 -1.82 -9.10
N LEU A 77 18.26 -3.10 -9.26
CA LEU A 77 17.20 -3.74 -8.46
C LEU A 77 17.44 -3.63 -6.94
N HIS A 78 18.67 -3.85 -6.49
CA HIS A 78 19.08 -3.76 -5.09
C HIS A 78 18.78 -2.38 -4.46
N ARG A 79 18.95 -1.28 -5.20
CA ARG A 79 18.65 0.07 -4.69
C ARG A 79 17.15 0.30 -4.61
N THR A 80 16.42 -0.19 -5.60
CA THR A 80 14.97 -0.03 -5.64
C THR A 80 14.26 -0.88 -4.58
N LEU A 81 14.71 -2.13 -4.36
CA LEU A 81 14.16 -3.01 -3.32
C LEU A 81 14.51 -2.52 -1.91
N LEU A 82 15.73 -1.99 -1.71
CA LEU A 82 16.08 -1.38 -0.44
C LEU A 82 15.23 -0.14 -0.16
N GLY A 83 14.93 0.67 -1.19
CA GLY A 83 14.04 1.82 -1.06
C GLY A 83 12.61 1.41 -0.70
N ASP A 84 12.09 0.37 -1.35
CA ASP A 84 10.75 -0.18 -1.08
C ASP A 84 10.64 -0.75 0.35
N GLY A 85 11.64 -1.51 0.80
CA GLY A 85 11.62 -2.08 2.15
C GLY A 85 11.86 -1.08 3.30
N LEU A 86 12.37 0.13 3.02
CA LEU A 86 12.58 1.18 4.02
C LEU A 86 11.41 2.16 4.15
N ALA A 87 10.60 2.28 3.09
CA ALA A 87 9.45 3.18 3.03
C ALA A 87 8.28 2.65 3.87
#